data_AF-A0A2A5YPZ8-F1
#
_entry.id   AF-A0A2A5YPZ8-F1
#
_cell.length_a   1.000
_cell.length_b   1.000
_cell.length_c   1.000
_cell.angle_alpha   90.00
_cell.angle_beta   90.00
_cell.angle_gamma   90.00
#
_symmetry.space_group_name_H-M   'P 1'
#
loop_
_entity.id
_entity.type
_entity.pdbx_description
1 polymer ?
#
loop_
_entity_poly.entity_id
_entity_poly.type
_entity_poly.pdbx_seq_one_letter_code
_entity_poly.pdbx_strand_id
1 'polypeptide(L)'
;MNDQIQIVVRPTDDQASNQVLAVAAVLALEWAAPYTSITIGDHGEVVVDPKIEAIGGLLRLSPERTERLRASGRDAIHGDDTEIHIIENDDGDWGVHGELNTWWATGLALAASSFHARTSVGRALAETLSITRRDDNKAVELLEQSQRWALAQIDVAISTFAKNNPRRLGNLLLSATTELEAVAEAHALLRSRYQADIEKIGRDT
;
A
#
# COMPACT_ATOMS: atom_id res chain seq x y z
N MET A 1 17.28 14.17 -6.35
CA MET A 1 16.59 13.73 -5.13
C MET A 1 15.14 14.12 -5.33
N ASN A 2 14.23 13.16 -5.52
CA ASN A 2 12.84 13.44 -5.86
C ASN A 2 12.20 14.19 -4.70
N ASP A 3 11.74 15.42 -4.96
CA ASP A 3 11.23 16.33 -3.93
C ASP A 3 9.78 15.98 -3.53
N GLN A 4 9.46 14.69 -3.39
CA GLN A 4 8.10 14.19 -3.15
C GLN A 4 7.59 14.57 -1.75
N ILE A 5 6.27 14.72 -1.63
CA ILE A 5 5.60 14.89 -0.34
C ILE A 5 5.81 13.59 0.46
N GLN A 6 6.32 13.73 1.68
CA GLN A 6 6.52 12.60 2.58
C GLN A 6 5.26 12.39 3.44
N ILE A 7 4.61 11.24 3.26
CA ILE A 7 3.50 10.79 4.09
C ILE A 7 4.00 9.64 4.97
N VAL A 8 3.80 9.75 6.27
CA VAL A 8 4.23 8.75 7.24
C VAL A 8 2.99 8.11 7.85
N VAL A 9 2.88 6.79 7.72
CA VAL A 9 1.86 6.00 8.39
C VAL A 9 2.40 5.60 9.76
N ARG A 10 1.72 6.06 10.81
CA ARG A 10 2.11 5.78 12.19
C ARG A 10 1.29 4.62 12.74
N PRO A 11 1.91 3.47 13.08
CA PRO A 11 1.19 2.39 13.77
C PRO A 11 0.57 2.92 15.06
N THR A 12 -0.64 2.47 15.39
CA THR A 12 -1.39 3.00 16.54
C THR A 12 -0.80 2.55 17.87
N ASP A 13 -0.17 1.37 17.88
CA ASP A 13 0.59 0.76 18.98
C ASP A 13 1.49 -0.36 18.41
N ASP A 14 2.20 -1.06 19.30
CA ASP A 14 3.11 -2.16 18.94
C ASP A 14 2.40 -3.51 18.73
N GLN A 15 1.06 -3.54 18.77
CA GLN A 15 0.29 -4.79 18.65
C GLN A 15 0.30 -5.29 17.22
N ALA A 16 0.54 -6.60 17.04
CA ALA A 16 0.79 -7.20 15.72
C ALA A 16 -0.34 -6.90 14.71
N SER A 17 -1.61 -6.95 15.12
CA SER A 17 -2.73 -6.59 14.24
C SER A 17 -2.70 -5.14 13.76
N ASN A 18 -2.34 -4.19 14.63
CA ASN A 18 -2.24 -2.77 14.28
C ASN A 18 -1.01 -2.48 13.42
N GLN A 19 0.06 -3.26 13.61
CA GLN A 19 1.20 -3.25 12.71
C GLN A 19 0.79 -3.68 11.29
N VAL A 20 0.07 -4.81 11.12
CA VAL A 20 -0.44 -5.19 9.78
C VAL A 20 -1.35 -4.12 9.19
N LEU A 21 -2.18 -3.48 10.02
CA LEU A 21 -3.05 -2.40 9.57
C LEU A 21 -2.26 -1.19 9.03
N ALA A 22 -1.12 -0.87 9.64
CA ALA A 22 -0.21 0.17 9.13
C ALA A 22 0.33 -0.19 7.73
N VAL A 23 0.70 -1.45 7.47
CA VAL A 23 1.10 -1.89 6.13
C VAL A 23 -0.06 -1.81 5.14
N ALA A 24 -1.27 -2.21 5.54
CA ALA A 24 -2.45 -2.07 4.69
C ALA A 24 -2.69 -0.61 4.29
N ALA A 25 -2.54 0.32 5.25
CA ALA A 25 -2.63 1.76 5.02
C ALA A 25 -1.55 2.28 4.06
N VAL A 26 -0.29 1.84 4.21
CA VAL A 26 0.78 2.18 3.25
C VAL A 26 0.40 1.76 1.84
N LEU A 27 -0.02 0.50 1.66
CA LEU A 27 -0.37 -0.03 0.34
C LEU A 27 -1.59 0.68 -0.28
N ALA A 28 -2.56 1.07 0.55
CA ALA A 28 -3.71 1.85 0.12
C ALA A 28 -3.30 3.24 -0.39
N LEU A 29 -2.43 3.94 0.36
CA LEU A 29 -1.91 5.26 0.02
C LEU A 29 -0.98 5.21 -1.20
N GLU A 30 -0.08 4.22 -1.29
CA GLU A 30 0.90 4.10 -2.39
C GLU A 30 0.20 4.02 -3.73
N TRP A 31 -0.91 3.30 -3.77
CA TRP A 31 -1.70 3.16 -4.98
C TRP A 31 -2.52 4.41 -5.28
N ALA A 32 -3.02 5.12 -4.27
CA ALA A 32 -3.81 6.33 -4.47
C ALA A 32 -2.95 7.56 -4.83
N ALA A 33 -1.69 7.61 -4.38
CA ALA A 33 -0.74 8.69 -4.68
C ALA A 33 0.66 8.16 -4.98
N PRO A 34 0.90 7.60 -6.19
CA PRO A 34 2.20 7.02 -6.58
C PRO A 34 3.35 8.04 -6.68
N TYR A 35 3.03 9.33 -6.60
CA TYR A 35 3.98 10.45 -6.60
C TYR A 35 4.38 10.91 -5.19
N THR A 36 3.85 10.28 -4.14
CA THR A 36 4.22 10.58 -2.74
C THR A 36 5.18 9.53 -2.21
N SER A 37 6.06 9.94 -1.30
CA SER A 37 6.91 9.00 -0.56
C SER A 37 6.15 8.56 0.69
N ILE A 38 5.75 7.29 0.73
CA ILE A 38 4.99 6.73 1.86
C ILE A 38 5.88 5.78 2.64
N THR A 39 5.95 6.00 3.96
CA THR A 39 6.79 5.20 4.86
C THR A 39 6.06 4.91 6.17
N ILE A 40 6.50 3.89 6.90
CA ILE A 40 6.00 3.61 8.26
C ILE A 40 6.94 4.28 9.25
N GLY A 41 6.39 4.99 10.24
CA GLY A 41 7.17 5.63 11.30
C GLY A 41 6.37 6.64 12.10
N ASP A 42 7.04 7.36 12.99
CA ASP A 42 6.37 8.27 13.93
C ASP A 42 6.38 9.74 13.50
N HIS A 43 7.32 10.11 12.62
CA HIS A 43 7.60 11.51 12.29
C HIS A 43 7.77 11.70 10.79
N GLY A 44 7.09 12.71 10.23
CA GLY A 44 7.17 13.11 8.83
C GLY A 44 6.47 14.43 8.57
N GLU A 45 6.45 14.84 7.30
CA GLU A 45 5.80 16.10 6.87
C GLU A 45 4.28 16.04 7.04
N VAL A 46 3.70 14.86 6.76
CA VAL A 46 2.32 14.53 7.07
C VAL A 46 2.32 13.17 7.77
N VAL A 47 1.63 13.08 8.91
CA VAL A 47 1.43 11.82 9.63
C VAL A 47 -0.02 11.39 9.48
N VAL A 48 -0.23 10.13 9.13
CA VAL A 48 -1.55 9.50 8.95
C VAL A 48 -1.67 8.31 9.90
N ASP A 49 -2.75 8.28 10.66
CA ASP A 49 -3.07 7.14 11.51
C ASP A 49 -3.90 6.12 10.70
N PRO A 50 -3.49 4.84 10.66
CA PRO A 50 -4.18 3.81 9.91
C PRO A 50 -5.56 3.55 10.50
N LYS A 51 -6.52 3.19 9.65
CA LYS A 51 -7.87 2.80 10.07
C LYS A 51 -8.30 1.50 9.37
N ILE A 52 -9.28 0.80 9.95
CA ILE A 52 -9.80 -0.47 9.43
C ILE A 52 -10.23 -0.34 7.97
N GLU A 53 -10.74 0.82 7.55
CA GLU A 53 -11.12 1.08 6.16
C GLU A 53 -9.96 0.89 5.18
N ALA A 54 -8.72 1.06 5.62
CA ALA A 54 -7.53 0.88 4.79
C ALA A 54 -7.19 -0.60 4.51
N ILE A 55 -7.81 -1.56 5.20
CA ILE A 55 -7.41 -2.97 5.23
C ILE A 55 -7.39 -3.64 3.85
N GLY A 56 -8.27 -3.20 2.95
CA GLY A 56 -8.29 -3.64 1.55
C GLY A 56 -6.99 -3.36 0.79
N GLY A 57 -6.11 -2.49 1.30
CA GLY A 57 -4.78 -2.25 0.77
C GLY A 57 -3.93 -3.53 0.68
N LEU A 58 -4.12 -4.50 1.59
CA LEU A 58 -3.43 -5.80 1.53
C LEU A 58 -3.75 -6.57 0.24
N LEU A 59 -4.96 -6.44 -0.29
CA LEU A 59 -5.39 -7.10 -1.53
C LEU A 59 -4.69 -6.54 -2.77
N ARG A 60 -4.01 -5.39 -2.65
CA ARG A 60 -3.26 -4.73 -3.73
C ARG A 60 -1.85 -5.26 -3.93
N LEU A 61 -1.34 -6.09 -3.00
CA LEU A 61 -0.03 -6.73 -3.17
C LEU A 61 -0.01 -7.55 -4.47
N SER A 62 1.09 -7.50 -5.21
CA SER A 62 1.27 -8.43 -6.34
C SER A 62 1.53 -9.84 -5.81
N PRO A 63 1.22 -10.91 -6.56
CA PRO A 63 1.51 -12.28 -6.14
C PRO A 63 2.97 -12.48 -5.70
N GLU A 64 3.91 -11.86 -6.42
CA GLU A 64 5.35 -11.94 -6.11
C GLU A 64 5.69 -11.24 -4.79
N ARG A 65 5.11 -10.05 -4.53
CA ARG A 65 5.30 -9.34 -3.26
C ARG A 65 4.66 -10.10 -2.11
N THR A 66 3.47 -10.65 -2.30
CA THR A 66 2.79 -11.49 -1.31
C THR A 66 3.66 -12.70 -0.94
N GLU A 67 4.19 -13.43 -1.92
CA GLU A 67 4.99 -14.62 -1.63
C GLU A 67 6.31 -14.29 -0.93
N ARG A 68 6.97 -13.19 -1.32
CA ARG A 68 8.17 -12.71 -0.62
C ARG A 68 7.88 -12.33 0.84
N LEU A 69 6.75 -11.67 1.10
CA LEU A 69 6.35 -11.33 2.46
C LEU A 69 6.02 -12.59 3.27
N ARG A 70 5.32 -13.57 2.68
CA ARG A 70 5.06 -14.86 3.34
C ARG A 70 6.34 -15.57 3.74
N ALA A 71 7.31 -15.66 2.83
CA ALA A 71 8.60 -16.27 3.11
C ALA A 71 9.30 -15.56 4.28
N SER A 72 9.36 -14.21 4.25
CA SER A 72 9.96 -13.43 5.33
C SER A 72 9.22 -13.58 6.66
N GLY A 73 7.89 -13.76 6.64
CA GLY A 73 7.09 -13.99 7.85
C GLY A 73 7.34 -15.36 8.47
N ARG A 74 7.51 -16.40 7.65
CA ARG A 74 7.92 -17.75 8.12
C ARG A 74 9.31 -17.74 8.73
N ASP A 75 10.26 -17.06 8.08
CA ASP A 75 11.63 -16.94 8.59
C ASP A 75 11.69 -16.24 9.95
N ALA A 76 10.80 -15.26 10.20
CA ALA A 76 10.78 -14.51 11.45
C ALA A 76 10.46 -15.39 12.68
N ILE A 77 9.61 -16.41 12.54
CA ILE A 77 9.18 -17.26 13.66
C ILE A 77 10.10 -18.47 13.92
N HIS A 78 11.20 -18.64 13.15
CA HIS A 78 12.21 -19.70 13.32
C HIS A 78 11.62 -21.11 13.52
N GLY A 79 10.46 -21.38 12.91
CA GLY A 79 9.76 -22.67 13.03
C GLY A 79 9.87 -23.46 11.74
N ASP A 80 10.22 -24.74 11.85
CA ASP A 80 10.08 -25.72 10.75
C ASP A 80 8.61 -26.06 10.45
N ASP A 81 7.66 -25.45 11.17
CA ASP A 81 6.23 -25.68 11.02
C ASP A 81 5.71 -25.14 9.69
N THR A 82 5.19 -26.06 8.87
CA THR A 82 4.51 -25.76 7.62
C THR A 82 3.16 -25.09 7.82
N GLU A 83 2.55 -25.24 9.00
CA GLU A 83 1.24 -24.68 9.33
C GLU A 83 1.34 -23.62 10.43
N ILE A 84 0.89 -22.41 10.13
CA ILE A 84 0.94 -21.28 11.05
C ILE A 84 -0.48 -20.98 11.54
N HIS A 85 -0.69 -21.11 12.85
CA HIS A 85 -1.97 -20.78 13.49
C HIS A 85 -1.81 -19.56 14.37
N ILE A 86 -2.47 -18.46 14.00
CA ILE A 86 -2.45 -17.22 14.78
C ILE A 86 -3.71 -17.15 15.64
N ILE A 87 -3.53 -16.91 16.94
CA ILE A 87 -4.60 -16.66 17.90
C ILE A 87 -4.33 -15.30 18.53
N GLU A 88 -5.17 -14.33 18.18
CA GLU A 88 -5.11 -12.99 18.72
C GLU A 88 -5.78 -12.92 20.10
N ASN A 89 -5.16 -12.25 21.06
CA ASN A 89 -5.78 -11.93 22.34
C ASN A 89 -6.62 -10.64 22.28
N ASP A 90 -7.17 -10.22 23.43
CA ASP A 90 -8.03 -9.03 23.51
C ASP A 90 -7.28 -7.70 23.31
N ASP A 91 -5.95 -7.72 23.36
CA ASP A 91 -5.08 -6.56 23.16
C ASP A 91 -4.53 -6.47 21.72
N GLY A 92 -4.74 -7.48 20.87
CA GLY A 92 -4.21 -7.52 19.50
C GLY A 92 -2.84 -8.18 19.36
N ASP A 93 -2.32 -8.77 20.43
CA ASP A 93 -1.10 -9.58 20.44
C ASP A 93 -1.39 -11.00 19.93
N TRP A 94 -0.42 -11.56 19.21
CA TRP A 94 -0.48 -12.91 18.64
C TRP A 94 0.34 -13.93 19.45
N GLY A 95 1.01 -13.50 20.53
CA GLY A 95 1.80 -14.37 21.40
C GLY A 95 3.07 -14.91 20.74
N VAL A 96 3.58 -14.22 19.71
CA VAL A 96 4.81 -14.60 19.01
C VAL A 96 6.02 -14.07 19.80
N HIS A 97 7.00 -14.93 20.06
CA HIS A 97 8.19 -14.55 20.81
C HIS A 97 9.11 -13.64 19.97
N GLY A 98 9.23 -12.37 20.37
CA GLY A 98 10.12 -11.37 19.76
C GLY A 98 9.36 -10.16 19.23
N GLU A 99 10.03 -9.03 19.08
CA GLU A 99 9.45 -7.83 18.44
C GLU A 99 9.30 -8.09 16.93
N LEU A 100 8.07 -8.39 16.50
CA LEU A 100 7.74 -8.46 15.08
C LEU A 100 7.68 -7.05 14.51
N ASN A 101 8.63 -6.71 13.64
CA ASN A 101 8.49 -5.48 12.86
C ASN A 101 7.25 -5.56 11.95
N THR A 102 6.79 -4.40 11.48
CA THR A 102 5.53 -4.26 10.76
C THR A 102 5.41 -5.13 9.50
N TRP A 103 6.52 -5.30 8.78
CA TRP A 103 6.56 -6.13 7.57
C TRP A 103 6.59 -7.62 7.88
N TRP A 104 7.26 -8.03 8.96
CA TRP A 104 7.24 -9.41 9.45
C TRP A 104 5.88 -9.82 9.98
N ALA A 105 5.21 -8.96 10.76
CA ALA A 105 3.84 -9.20 11.20
C ALA A 105 2.90 -9.41 10.00
N THR A 106 3.01 -8.55 8.97
CA THR A 106 2.22 -8.71 7.74
C THR A 106 2.55 -10.01 7.00
N GLY A 107 3.83 -10.34 6.88
CA GLY A 107 4.28 -11.58 6.26
C GLY A 107 3.73 -12.82 6.97
N LEU A 108 3.75 -12.80 8.30
CA LEU A 108 3.25 -13.86 9.15
C LEU A 108 1.73 -14.03 9.01
N ALA A 109 0.98 -12.92 9.02
CA ALA A 109 -0.47 -12.94 8.76
C ALA A 109 -0.81 -13.51 7.38
N LEU A 110 -0.05 -13.13 6.34
CA LEU A 110 -0.25 -13.66 4.97
C LEU A 110 0.10 -15.14 4.84
N ALA A 111 1.00 -15.65 5.70
CA ALA A 111 1.45 -17.05 5.72
C ALA A 111 0.59 -17.95 6.62
N ALA A 112 -0.29 -17.37 7.43
CA ALA A 112 -1.12 -18.09 8.38
C ALA A 112 -2.11 -19.04 7.68
N SER A 113 -2.15 -20.28 8.14
CA SER A 113 -3.16 -21.27 7.77
C SER A 113 -4.50 -20.99 8.44
N SER A 114 -4.49 -20.40 9.64
CA SER A 114 -5.70 -19.94 10.31
C SER A 114 -5.42 -18.71 11.16
N PHE A 115 -6.41 -17.81 11.25
CA PHE A 115 -6.34 -16.59 12.05
C PHE A 115 -7.60 -16.45 12.91
N HIS A 116 -7.46 -16.61 14.22
CA HIS A 116 -8.56 -16.45 15.17
C HIS A 116 -8.41 -15.11 15.89
N ALA A 117 -9.34 -14.19 15.60
CA ALA A 117 -9.24 -12.82 16.06
C ALA A 117 -10.28 -12.47 17.14
N ARG A 118 -9.92 -11.53 18.02
CA ARG A 118 -10.81 -10.96 19.04
C ARG A 118 -11.02 -9.46 18.85
N THR A 119 -10.00 -8.73 18.43
CA THR A 119 -10.10 -7.29 18.20
C THR A 119 -10.90 -6.99 16.91
N SER A 120 -11.36 -5.75 16.74
CA SER A 120 -12.02 -5.33 15.50
C SER A 120 -11.07 -5.35 14.31
N VAL A 121 -9.82 -4.92 14.51
CA VAL A 121 -8.76 -4.92 13.49
C VAL A 121 -8.41 -6.36 13.12
N GLY A 122 -8.16 -7.22 14.10
CA GLY A 122 -7.87 -8.63 13.87
C GLY A 122 -8.99 -9.34 13.12
N ARG A 123 -10.27 -9.09 13.46
CA ARG A 123 -11.40 -9.70 12.74
C ARG A 123 -11.45 -9.25 11.29
N ALA A 124 -11.24 -7.96 11.03
CA ALA A 124 -11.18 -7.44 9.68
C ALA A 124 -9.98 -8.01 8.89
N LEU A 125 -8.84 -8.28 9.56
CA LEU A 125 -7.69 -8.94 8.97
C LEU A 125 -8.02 -10.39 8.60
N ALA A 126 -8.58 -11.16 9.54
CA ALA A 126 -9.00 -12.54 9.33
C ALA A 126 -9.92 -12.65 8.11
N GLU A 127 -10.92 -11.77 8.04
CA GLU A 127 -11.87 -11.72 6.94
C GLU A 127 -11.18 -11.37 5.61
N THR A 128 -10.29 -10.37 5.60
CA THR A 128 -9.58 -9.95 4.39
C THR A 128 -8.65 -11.05 3.87
N LEU A 129 -7.92 -11.71 4.77
CA LEU A 129 -6.96 -12.77 4.45
C LEU A 129 -7.65 -14.06 3.98
N SER A 130 -8.90 -14.29 4.38
CA SER A 130 -9.70 -15.43 3.91
C SER A 130 -10.14 -15.32 2.44
N ILE A 131 -9.99 -14.13 1.82
CA ILE A 131 -10.38 -13.90 0.44
C ILE A 131 -9.36 -14.52 -0.51
N THR A 132 -9.78 -15.53 -1.26
CA THR A 132 -8.94 -16.25 -2.22
C THR A 132 -9.00 -15.66 -3.64
N ARG A 133 -10.06 -14.91 -3.95
CA ARG A 133 -10.37 -14.38 -5.27
C ARG A 133 -10.58 -12.87 -5.22
N ARG A 134 -9.82 -12.13 -6.03
CA ARG A 134 -9.88 -10.66 -6.08
C ARG A 134 -11.11 -10.10 -6.79
N ASP A 135 -11.78 -10.94 -7.56
CA ASP A 135 -13.04 -10.63 -8.25
C ASP A 135 -14.29 -10.93 -7.41
N ASP A 136 -14.12 -11.40 -6.18
CA ASP A 136 -15.22 -11.53 -5.23
C ASP A 136 -15.77 -10.14 -4.85
N ASN A 137 -17.09 -10.02 -4.73
CA ASN A 137 -17.76 -8.78 -4.34
C ASN A 137 -17.19 -8.22 -3.04
N LYS A 138 -16.86 -9.10 -2.07
CA LYS A 138 -16.25 -8.67 -0.80
C LYS A 138 -14.86 -8.07 -0.99
N ALA A 139 -14.04 -8.61 -1.91
CA ALA A 139 -12.75 -8.01 -2.26
C ALA A 139 -12.93 -6.63 -2.90
N VAL A 140 -13.89 -6.50 -3.82
CA VAL A 140 -14.20 -5.23 -4.48
C VAL A 140 -14.63 -4.18 -3.46
N GLU A 141 -15.56 -4.52 -2.56
CA GLU A 141 -16.02 -3.61 -1.50
C GLU A 141 -14.88 -3.13 -0.59
N LEU A 142 -14.00 -4.04 -0.16
CA LEU A 142 -12.83 -3.68 0.65
C LEU A 142 -11.84 -2.79 -0.11
N LEU A 143 -11.61 -3.07 -1.39
CA LEU A 143 -10.74 -2.25 -2.24
C LEU A 143 -11.31 -0.85 -2.46
N GLU A 144 -12.61 -0.73 -2.69
CA GLU A 144 -13.30 0.56 -2.83
C GLU A 144 -13.30 1.36 -1.52
N GLN A 145 -13.52 0.69 -0.39
CA GLN A 145 -13.45 1.32 0.93
C GLN A 145 -12.04 1.84 1.23
N SER A 146 -11.03 1.01 0.97
CA SER A 146 -9.61 1.37 1.13
C SER A 146 -9.21 2.53 0.22
N GLN A 147 -9.68 2.54 -1.03
CA GLN A 147 -9.45 3.64 -1.96
C GLN A 147 -10.11 4.95 -1.48
N ARG A 148 -11.36 4.90 -1.03
CA ARG A 148 -12.05 6.08 -0.50
C ARG A 148 -11.35 6.65 0.72
N TRP A 149 -10.90 5.78 1.62
CA TRP A 149 -10.12 6.19 2.78
C TRP A 149 -8.80 6.85 2.35
N ALA A 150 -8.04 6.22 1.45
CA ALA A 150 -6.74 6.72 1.01
C ALA A 150 -6.84 8.08 0.32
N LEU A 151 -7.82 8.27 -0.57
CA LEU A 151 -8.06 9.55 -1.24
C LEU A 151 -8.39 10.66 -0.22
N ALA A 152 -9.22 10.37 0.77
CA ALA A 152 -9.53 11.34 1.82
C ALA A 152 -8.28 11.72 2.65
N GLN A 153 -7.38 10.76 2.92
CA GLN A 153 -6.12 11.05 3.60
C GLN A 153 -5.17 11.89 2.74
N ILE A 154 -5.09 11.61 1.44
CA ILE A 154 -4.26 12.38 0.50
C ILE A 154 -4.76 13.82 0.39
N ASP A 155 -6.07 14.04 0.31
CA ASP A 155 -6.63 15.40 0.29
C ASP A 155 -6.25 16.19 1.56
N VAL A 156 -6.37 15.55 2.72
CA VAL A 156 -5.93 16.13 4.00
C VAL A 156 -4.43 16.40 4.00
N ALA A 157 -3.62 15.46 3.51
CA ALA A 157 -2.17 15.57 3.42
C ALA A 157 -1.73 16.74 2.54
N ILE A 158 -2.29 16.85 1.33
CA ILE A 158 -2.01 17.94 0.40
C ILE A 158 -2.44 19.27 1.02
N SER A 159 -3.62 19.35 1.64
CA SER A 159 -4.07 20.60 2.26
C SER A 159 -3.16 21.04 3.42
N THR A 160 -2.67 20.09 4.21
CA THR A 160 -1.77 20.33 5.35
C THR A 160 -0.40 20.75 4.85
N PHE A 161 0.13 20.03 3.87
CA PHE A 161 1.40 20.36 3.21
C PHE A 161 1.33 21.74 2.54
N ALA A 162 0.25 22.07 1.82
CA ALA A 162 0.05 23.35 1.17
C ALA A 162 0.07 24.52 2.16
N LYS A 163 -0.53 24.34 3.35
CA LYS A 163 -0.52 25.36 4.42
C LYS A 163 0.89 25.61 4.94
N ASN A 164 1.68 24.55 5.11
CA ASN A 164 3.00 24.63 5.72
C ASN A 164 4.10 24.99 4.71
N ASN A 165 3.96 24.56 3.45
CA ASN A 165 4.99 24.63 2.41
C ASN A 165 4.43 25.00 1.02
N PRO A 166 3.70 26.13 0.87
CA PRO A 166 2.99 26.45 -0.38
C PRO A 166 3.91 26.61 -1.59
N ARG A 167 5.12 27.16 -1.39
CA ARG A 167 6.11 27.32 -2.48
C ARG A 167 6.63 25.97 -2.99
N ARG A 168 6.87 25.03 -2.08
CA ARG A 168 7.35 23.69 -2.44
C ARG A 168 6.27 22.90 -3.17
N LEU A 169 5.01 23.03 -2.74
CA LEU A 169 3.88 22.46 -3.49
C LEU A 169 3.80 23.04 -4.91
N GLY A 170 3.97 24.36 -5.06
CA GLY A 170 4.01 25.00 -6.38
C GLY A 170 5.13 24.44 -7.27
N ASN A 171 6.34 24.27 -6.72
CA ASN A 171 7.47 23.69 -7.44
C ASN A 171 7.22 22.21 -7.83
N LEU A 172 6.60 21.43 -6.94
CA LEU A 172 6.23 20.05 -7.21
C LEU A 172 5.21 19.93 -8.34
N LEU A 173 4.17 20.75 -8.30
CA LEU A 173 3.15 20.80 -9.36
C LEU A 173 3.77 21.24 -10.69
N LEU A 174 4.68 22.22 -10.67
CA LEU A 174 5.38 22.65 -11.87
C LEU A 174 6.25 21.52 -12.44
N SER A 175 7.03 20.84 -11.61
CA SER A 175 7.86 19.70 -12.01
C SER A 175 7.02 18.58 -12.61
N ALA A 176 5.91 18.21 -11.95
CA ALA A 176 4.99 17.20 -12.45
C ALA A 176 4.36 17.59 -13.79
N THR A 177 4.05 18.87 -13.99
CA THR A 177 3.52 19.38 -15.26
C THR A 177 4.56 19.25 -16.38
N THR A 178 5.81 19.64 -16.12
CA THR A 178 6.90 19.54 -17.09
C THR A 178 7.21 18.08 -17.46
N GLU A 179 7.19 17.17 -16.49
CA GLU A 179 7.34 15.73 -16.75
C GLU A 179 6.19 15.18 -17.62
N LEU A 180 4.95 15.59 -17.34
CA LEU A 180 3.79 15.19 -18.12
C LEU A 180 3.87 15.69 -19.57
N GLU A 181 4.26 16.94 -19.77
CA GLU A 181 4.46 17.52 -21.10
C GLU A 181 5.54 16.76 -21.88
N ALA A 182 6.67 16.45 -21.25
CA ALA A 182 7.75 15.68 -21.87
C ALA A 182 7.30 14.27 -22.29
N VAL A 183 6.52 13.58 -21.45
CA VAL A 183 5.96 12.26 -21.79
C VAL A 183 4.95 12.36 -22.93
N ALA A 184 4.10 13.38 -22.94
CA ALA A 184 3.14 13.60 -24.01
C ALA A 184 3.82 13.88 -25.36
N GLU A 185 4.87 14.71 -25.37
CA GLU A 185 5.69 14.98 -26.56
C GLU A 185 6.38 13.72 -27.07
N ALA A 186 7.00 12.93 -26.19
CA ALA A 186 7.63 11.67 -26.55
C ALA A 186 6.62 10.69 -27.17
N HIS A 187 5.42 10.59 -26.60
CA HIS A 187 4.35 9.76 -27.14
C HIS A 187 3.86 10.26 -28.50
N ALA A 188 3.70 11.57 -28.69
CA ALA A 188 3.33 12.15 -29.98
C ALA A 188 4.38 11.86 -31.06
N LEU A 189 5.67 11.97 -30.72
CA LEU A 189 6.78 11.66 -31.62
C LEU A 189 6.82 10.17 -32.00
N LEU A 190 6.64 9.28 -31.02
CA LEU A 190 6.55 7.83 -31.29
C LEU A 190 5.35 7.52 -32.19
N ARG A 191 4.18 8.07 -31.90
CA ARG A 191 2.98 7.89 -32.74
C ARG A 191 3.20 8.39 -34.17
N SER A 192 3.83 9.55 -34.35
CA SER A 192 4.17 10.07 -35.67
C SER A 192 5.13 9.16 -36.44
N ARG A 193 6.12 8.56 -35.75
CA ARG A 193 7.04 7.60 -36.36
C ARG A 193 6.32 6.32 -36.78
N TYR A 194 5.49 5.75 -35.90
CA TYR A 194 4.68 4.58 -36.24
C TYR A 194 3.75 4.84 -37.43
N GLN A 195 3.12 6.01 -37.48
CA GLN A 195 2.27 6.40 -38.60
C GLN A 195 3.08 6.47 -39.92
N ALA A 196 4.27 7.09 -39.89
CA ALA A 196 5.15 7.17 -41.04
C ALA A 196 5.64 5.79 -41.51
N ASP A 197 5.95 4.89 -40.57
CA ASP A 197 6.37 3.52 -40.89
C ASP A 197 5.22 2.71 -41.53
N ILE A 198 4.00 2.85 -41.02
CA ILE A 198 2.78 2.25 -41.60
C ILE A 198 2.55 2.76 -43.03
N GLU A 199 2.66 4.08 -43.25
CA GLU A 199 2.50 4.68 -44.59
C GLU A 199 3.58 4.22 -45.57
N LYS A 200 4.80 3.98 -45.08
CA LYS A 200 5.91 3.48 -45.90
C LYS A 200 5.68 2.02 -46.31
N ILE A 201 5.28 1.16 -45.37
CA ILE A 201 4.95 -0.24 -45.66
C ILE A 201 3.77 -0.34 -46.63
N GLY A 202 2.73 0.48 -46.47
CA GLY A 202 1.57 0.49 -47.37
C GLY A 202 1.81 1.09 -48.76
N ARG A 203 2.94 1.76 -48.99
CA ARG A 203 3.37 2.24 -50.33
C ARG A 203 4.28 1.25 -51.06
N ASP A 204 4.93 0.35 -50.32
CA ASP A 204 5.85 -0.67 -50.85
C ASP A 204 5.13 -2.01 -51.17
N THR A 205 3.81 -2.07 -51.01
CA THR A 205 2.90 -3.17 -51.42
C THR A 205 2.00 -2.75 -52.58
#